data_AF-A2EA16-F1
#
_entry.id   AF-A2EA16-F1
#
_cell.length_a   1.000
_cell.length_b   1.000
_cell.length_c   1.000
_cell.angle_alpha   90.00
_cell.angle_beta   90.00
_cell.angle_gamma   90.00
#
_symmetry.space_group_name_H-M   'P 1'
#
loop_
_entity.id
_entity.type
_entity.pdbx_description
1 polymer ?
#
loop_
_entity_poly.entity_id
_entity_poly.type
_entity_poly.pdbx_seq_one_letter_code
_entity_poly.pdbx_strand_id
1 'polypeptide(L)'
;MKKKEPEEIRSKKIRFRIELDNAHEQIIHRIMKLWADKLNEFAKRKSTIEQKYDINLARVNNIQANLQSKISIVKNQNKELLKKQDTLINEINKAKTACENRYDNTMDIEVEAKLKVQKEQLEQRQMNTLKDLQKAQSRRDFYFSKYTEFQTKISKKRQKESELKQITQLREERKILLDELKRKIDIEQGKLTDDLALLEQYRMEILGQTKSPRKKSRHSQSIVNSWKPNPETDKSEDENIESVNLYNDSIEEESEEEEANPDAKALEQQILTLLSTGVYDETDPIIVSLRKQLVSLKNQSN
;
A
#
# COMPACT_ATOMS: atom_id res chain seq x y z
N MET A 1 -101.50 -128.30 -10.28
CA MET A 1 -101.50 -128.30 -8.79
C MET A 1 -100.30 -127.50 -8.29
N LYS A 2 -100.49 -126.35 -7.62
CA LYS A 2 -99.39 -125.64 -6.95
C LYS A 2 -99.16 -126.31 -5.59
N LYS A 3 -98.01 -126.97 -5.40
CA LYS A 3 -97.60 -127.49 -4.08
C LYS A 3 -97.48 -126.32 -3.11
N LYS A 4 -98.26 -126.30 -2.04
CA LYS A 4 -98.12 -125.31 -0.95
C LYS A 4 -96.82 -125.59 -0.20
N GLU A 5 -96.00 -124.57 -0.03
CA GLU A 5 -94.76 -124.66 0.77
C GLU A 5 -95.08 -125.03 2.22
N PRO A 6 -94.22 -125.84 2.89
CA PRO A 6 -94.32 -126.11 4.32
C PRO A 6 -94.27 -124.82 5.14
N GLU A 7 -95.16 -124.69 6.10
CA GLU A 7 -95.37 -123.48 6.92
C GLU A 7 -94.12 -123.07 7.73
N GLU A 8 -93.28 -124.05 8.10
CA GLU A 8 -91.97 -123.82 8.74
C GLU A 8 -90.96 -123.12 7.82
N ILE A 9 -90.92 -123.49 6.53
CA ILE A 9 -90.02 -122.87 5.54
C ILE A 9 -90.43 -121.41 5.32
N ARG A 10 -91.75 -121.17 5.23
CA ARG A 10 -92.30 -119.81 5.14
C ARG A 10 -91.93 -118.96 6.36
N SER A 11 -92.03 -119.52 7.56
CA SER A 11 -91.70 -118.84 8.81
C SER A 11 -90.21 -118.52 8.95
N LYS A 12 -89.33 -119.42 8.49
CA LYS A 12 -87.86 -119.17 8.45
C LYS A 12 -87.49 -118.08 7.44
N LYS A 13 -88.13 -118.08 6.25
CA LYS A 13 -87.94 -117.01 5.25
C LYS A 13 -88.38 -115.65 5.76
N ILE A 14 -89.48 -115.58 6.52
CA ILE A 14 -89.96 -114.33 7.14
C ILE A 14 -88.95 -113.83 8.17
N ARG A 15 -88.46 -114.70 9.08
CA ARG A 15 -87.44 -114.32 10.06
C ARG A 15 -86.14 -113.84 9.43
N PHE A 16 -85.63 -114.57 8.43
CA PHE A 16 -84.42 -114.17 7.70
C PHE A 16 -84.59 -112.81 6.99
N ARG A 17 -85.77 -112.52 6.42
CA ARG A 17 -86.06 -111.20 5.84
C ARG A 17 -86.03 -110.10 6.89
N ILE A 18 -86.68 -110.30 8.04
CA ILE A 18 -86.68 -109.33 9.13
C ILE A 18 -85.26 -109.07 9.64
N GLU A 19 -84.45 -110.13 9.82
CA GLU A 19 -83.05 -110.00 10.22
C GLU A 19 -82.21 -109.26 9.17
N LEU A 20 -82.43 -109.54 7.89
CA LEU A 20 -81.77 -108.87 6.78
C LEU A 20 -82.17 -107.39 6.70
N ASP A 21 -83.46 -107.07 6.87
CA ASP A 21 -83.97 -105.71 6.86
C ASP A 21 -83.40 -104.91 8.04
N ASN A 22 -83.37 -105.50 9.24
CA ASN A 22 -82.72 -104.90 10.42
C ASN A 22 -81.22 -104.67 10.20
N ALA A 23 -80.50 -105.62 9.59
CA ALA A 23 -79.09 -105.46 9.27
C ALA A 23 -78.86 -104.36 8.23
N HIS A 24 -79.70 -104.28 7.19
CA HIS A 24 -79.67 -103.20 6.21
C HIS A 24 -79.96 -101.84 6.84
N GLU A 25 -80.97 -101.73 7.71
CA GLU A 25 -81.28 -100.50 8.44
C GLU A 25 -80.10 -100.04 9.29
N GLN A 26 -79.44 -100.96 10.00
CA GLN A 26 -78.24 -100.63 10.79
C GLN A 26 -77.09 -100.14 9.91
N ILE A 27 -76.85 -100.76 8.74
CA ILE A 27 -75.83 -100.32 7.80
C ILE A 27 -76.16 -98.93 7.25
N ILE A 28 -77.41 -98.69 6.83
CA ILE A 28 -77.88 -97.39 6.34
C ILE A 28 -77.70 -96.34 7.44
N HIS A 29 -78.12 -96.62 8.67
CA HIS A 29 -77.97 -95.70 9.79
C HIS A 29 -76.50 -95.38 10.07
N ARG A 30 -75.61 -96.37 10.02
CA ARG A 30 -74.16 -96.17 10.15
C ARG A 30 -73.59 -95.29 9.04
N ILE A 31 -73.99 -95.53 7.79
CA ILE A 31 -73.57 -94.71 6.63
C ILE A 31 -74.06 -93.27 6.81
N MET A 32 -75.33 -93.07 7.17
CA MET A 32 -75.90 -91.74 7.42
C MET A 32 -75.14 -90.99 8.52
N LYS A 33 -74.79 -91.67 9.61
CA LYS A 33 -74.00 -91.08 10.70
C LYS A 33 -72.61 -90.66 10.23
N LEU A 34 -71.90 -91.51 9.49
CA LEU A 34 -70.57 -91.18 8.95
C LEU A 34 -70.62 -89.98 7.99
N TRP A 35 -71.66 -89.89 7.16
CA TRP A 35 -71.87 -88.73 6.29
C TRP A 35 -72.17 -87.45 7.08
N ALA A 36 -73.01 -87.53 8.12
CA ALA A 36 -73.28 -86.39 8.99
C ALA A 36 -72.01 -85.91 9.70
N ASP A 37 -71.18 -86.83 10.21
CA ASP A 37 -69.90 -86.50 10.83
C ASP A 37 -68.93 -85.83 9.84
N LYS A 38 -68.86 -86.34 8.60
CA LYS A 38 -68.04 -85.73 7.54
C LYS A 38 -68.54 -84.35 7.12
N LEU A 39 -69.85 -84.17 6.97
CA LEU A 39 -70.44 -82.85 6.69
C LEU A 39 -70.13 -81.85 7.80
N ASN A 40 -70.21 -82.27 9.06
CA ASN A 40 -69.84 -81.44 10.20
C ASN A 40 -68.34 -81.09 10.21
N GLU A 41 -67.47 -82.04 9.85
CA GLU A 41 -66.03 -81.79 9.70
C GLU A 41 -65.75 -80.74 8.61
N PHE A 42 -66.41 -80.84 7.45
CA PHE A 42 -66.30 -79.86 6.38
C PHE A 42 -66.84 -78.49 6.77
N ALA A 43 -67.99 -78.43 7.46
CA ALA A 43 -68.56 -77.18 7.94
C ALA A 43 -67.61 -76.45 8.91
N LYS A 44 -67.00 -77.19 9.85
CA LYS A 44 -65.99 -76.64 10.76
C LYS A 44 -64.77 -76.12 10.01
N ARG A 45 -64.23 -76.90 9.06
CA ARG A 45 -63.09 -76.48 8.23
C ARG A 45 -63.40 -75.23 7.42
N LYS A 46 -64.58 -75.16 6.81
CA LYS A 46 -65.05 -73.99 6.07
C LYS A 46 -65.09 -72.76 6.97
N SER A 47 -65.72 -72.86 8.15
CA SER A 47 -65.79 -71.75 9.11
C SER A 47 -64.39 -71.26 9.54
N THR A 48 -63.45 -72.18 9.82
CA THR A 48 -62.07 -71.80 10.15
C THR A 48 -61.37 -71.09 8.98
N ILE A 49 -61.61 -71.51 7.74
CA ILE A 49 -61.04 -70.87 6.55
C ILE A 49 -61.64 -69.48 6.35
N GLU A 50 -62.96 -69.33 6.50
CA GLU A 50 -63.66 -68.04 6.42
C GLU A 50 -63.13 -67.06 7.47
N GLN A 51 -62.98 -67.49 8.72
CA GLN A 51 -62.37 -66.65 9.77
C GLN A 51 -60.94 -66.21 9.41
N LYS A 52 -60.12 -67.12 8.88
CA LYS A 52 -58.76 -66.78 8.43
C LYS A 52 -58.77 -65.80 7.27
N TYR A 53 -59.71 -65.96 6.35
CA TYR A 53 -59.91 -65.06 5.23
C TYR A 53 -60.27 -63.65 5.73
N ASP A 54 -61.24 -63.53 6.64
CA ASP A 54 -61.67 -62.25 7.19
C ASP A 54 -60.56 -61.53 7.97
N ILE A 55 -59.78 -62.27 8.77
CA ILE A 55 -58.62 -61.73 9.49
C ILE A 55 -57.59 -61.19 8.50
N ASN A 56 -57.27 -61.96 7.45
CA ASN A 56 -56.32 -61.52 6.43
C ASN A 56 -56.85 -60.33 5.63
N LEU A 57 -58.15 -60.31 5.30
CA LEU A 57 -58.79 -59.19 4.62
C LEU A 57 -58.71 -57.91 5.46
N ALA A 58 -59.01 -57.99 6.76
CA ALA A 58 -58.86 -56.86 7.68
C ALA A 58 -57.41 -56.36 7.76
N ARG A 59 -56.44 -57.28 7.78
CA ARG A 59 -55.01 -56.94 7.77
C ARG A 59 -54.59 -56.23 6.47
N VAL A 60 -55.04 -56.71 5.32
CA VAL A 60 -54.77 -56.10 4.01
C VAL A 60 -55.38 -54.70 3.95
N ASN A 61 -56.63 -54.53 4.40
CA ASN A 61 -57.29 -53.23 4.44
C ASN A 61 -56.55 -52.23 5.35
N ASN A 62 -56.03 -52.69 6.49
CA ASN A 62 -55.23 -51.86 7.39
C ASN A 62 -53.90 -51.42 6.72
N ILE A 63 -53.19 -52.36 6.08
CA ILE A 63 -51.96 -52.05 5.32
C ILE A 63 -52.27 -51.03 4.21
N GLN A 64 -53.35 -51.23 3.47
CA GLN A 64 -53.78 -50.31 2.41
C GLN A 64 -54.08 -48.91 2.96
N ALA A 65 -54.84 -48.80 4.05
CA ALA A 65 -55.13 -47.51 4.68
C ALA A 65 -53.86 -46.80 5.16
N ASN A 66 -52.92 -47.53 5.77
CA ASN A 66 -51.64 -46.98 6.21
C ASN A 66 -50.79 -46.49 5.03
N LEU A 67 -50.74 -47.26 3.93
CA LEU A 67 -50.03 -46.84 2.71
C LEU A 67 -50.68 -45.62 2.08
N GLN A 68 -52.01 -45.56 2.00
CA GLN A 68 -52.72 -44.39 1.49
C GLN A 68 -52.46 -43.13 2.34
N SER A 69 -52.44 -43.27 3.66
CA SER A 69 -52.08 -42.20 4.58
C SER A 69 -50.64 -41.71 4.35
N LYS A 70 -49.67 -42.63 4.28
CA LYS A 70 -48.26 -42.30 3.99
C LYS A 70 -48.10 -41.60 2.63
N ILE A 71 -48.77 -42.09 1.59
CA ILE A 71 -48.78 -41.46 0.26
C ILE A 71 -49.30 -40.02 0.34
N SER A 72 -50.39 -39.78 1.09
CA SER A 72 -50.93 -38.43 1.27
C SER A 72 -49.95 -37.50 1.99
N ILE A 73 -49.27 -37.99 3.03
CA ILE A 73 -48.26 -37.21 3.76
C ILE A 73 -47.10 -36.82 2.83
N VAL A 74 -46.54 -37.79 2.10
CA VAL A 74 -45.44 -37.54 1.16
C VAL A 74 -45.87 -36.59 0.04
N LYS A 75 -47.09 -36.72 -0.48
CA LYS A 75 -47.62 -35.81 -1.51
C LYS A 75 -47.72 -34.37 -1.01
N ASN A 76 -48.13 -34.17 0.25
CA ASN A 76 -48.19 -32.85 0.87
C ASN A 76 -46.79 -32.27 1.08
N GLN A 77 -45.84 -33.07 1.59
CA GLN A 77 -44.44 -32.67 1.75
C GLN A 77 -43.80 -32.26 0.40
N ASN A 78 -44.02 -33.03 -0.66
CA ASN A 78 -43.55 -32.67 -2.00
C ASN A 78 -44.15 -31.35 -2.50
N LYS A 79 -45.43 -31.09 -2.23
CA LYS A 79 -46.08 -29.82 -2.58
C LYS A 79 -45.46 -28.63 -1.82
N GLU A 80 -45.11 -28.82 -0.55
CA GLU A 80 -44.43 -27.79 0.25
C GLU A 80 -43.00 -27.55 -0.24
N LEU A 81 -42.26 -28.60 -0.58
CA LEU A 81 -40.91 -28.49 -1.13
C LEU A 81 -40.90 -27.76 -2.48
N LEU A 82 -41.85 -28.06 -3.38
CA LEU A 82 -42.00 -27.33 -4.65
C LEU A 82 -42.26 -25.85 -4.42
N LYS A 83 -43.15 -25.49 -3.47
CA LYS A 83 -43.38 -24.08 -3.12
C LYS A 83 -42.11 -23.40 -2.60
N LYS A 84 -41.32 -24.09 -1.74
CA LYS A 84 -40.04 -23.57 -1.24
C LYS A 84 -39.01 -23.39 -2.36
N GLN A 85 -38.99 -24.30 -3.32
CA GLN A 85 -38.14 -24.20 -4.50
C GLN A 85 -38.50 -22.96 -5.33
N ASP A 86 -39.79 -22.73 -5.60
CA ASP A 86 -40.25 -21.56 -6.33
C ASP A 86 -39.91 -20.24 -5.60
N THR A 87 -40.04 -20.21 -4.27
CA THR A 87 -39.63 -19.02 -3.49
C THR A 87 -38.14 -18.75 -3.59
N LEU A 88 -37.29 -19.79 -3.48
CA LEU A 88 -35.85 -19.65 -3.61
C LEU A 88 -35.42 -19.21 -5.01
N ILE A 89 -36.06 -19.73 -6.06
CA ILE A 89 -35.81 -19.28 -7.44
C ILE A 89 -36.11 -17.78 -7.58
N ASN A 90 -37.22 -17.31 -7.02
CA ASN A 90 -37.57 -15.90 -7.05
C ASN A 90 -36.57 -15.03 -6.26
N GLU A 91 -36.08 -15.51 -5.11
CA GLU A 91 -35.04 -14.81 -4.33
C GLU A 91 -33.71 -14.74 -5.08
N ILE A 92 -33.29 -15.83 -5.73
CA ILE A 92 -32.09 -15.85 -6.57
C ILE A 92 -32.21 -14.83 -7.71
N ASN A 93 -33.36 -14.78 -8.39
CA ASN A 93 -33.58 -13.82 -9.48
C ASN A 93 -33.54 -12.37 -8.98
N LYS A 94 -34.09 -12.08 -7.79
CA LYS A 94 -33.98 -10.77 -7.16
C LYS A 94 -32.54 -10.42 -6.79
N ALA A 95 -31.79 -11.37 -6.24
CA ALA A 95 -30.38 -11.17 -5.90
C ALA A 95 -29.53 -10.93 -7.16
N LYS A 96 -29.80 -11.70 -8.24
CA LYS A 96 -29.11 -11.55 -9.51
C LYS A 96 -29.36 -10.19 -10.14
N THR A 97 -30.62 -9.75 -10.22
CA THR A 97 -30.96 -8.41 -10.72
C THR A 97 -30.39 -7.29 -9.85
N ALA A 98 -30.36 -7.45 -8.53
CA ALA A 98 -29.70 -6.50 -7.64
C ALA A 98 -28.17 -6.44 -7.85
N CYS A 99 -27.54 -7.57 -8.16
CA CYS A 99 -26.11 -7.64 -8.47
C CYS A 99 -25.81 -6.99 -9.84
N GLU A 100 -26.63 -7.29 -10.86
CA GLU A 100 -26.54 -6.66 -12.19
C GLU A 100 -26.71 -5.13 -12.09
N ASN A 101 -27.66 -4.64 -11.29
CA ASN A 101 -27.85 -3.20 -11.05
C ASN A 101 -26.72 -2.56 -10.22
N ARG A 102 -26.01 -3.33 -9.40
CA ARG A 102 -24.80 -2.84 -8.70
C ARG A 102 -23.58 -2.83 -9.60
N TYR A 103 -23.60 -3.60 -10.70
CA TYR A 103 -22.52 -3.67 -11.68
C TYR A 103 -22.53 -2.52 -12.70
N ASP A 104 -23.19 -1.40 -12.39
CA ASP A 104 -22.93 -0.08 -13.00
C ASP A 104 -21.58 0.50 -12.51
N ASN A 105 -20.54 -0.34 -12.43
CA ASN A 105 -19.15 0.02 -12.15
C ASN A 105 -18.56 0.96 -13.21
N THR A 106 -19.29 1.22 -14.30
CA THR A 106 -18.93 2.24 -15.30
C THR A 106 -18.81 3.63 -14.66
N MET A 107 -19.64 3.94 -13.66
CA MET A 107 -19.57 5.22 -12.95
C MET A 107 -18.31 5.32 -12.09
N ASP A 108 -17.97 4.26 -11.35
CA ASP A 108 -16.75 4.24 -10.52
C ASP A 108 -15.48 4.30 -11.36
N ILE A 109 -15.43 3.56 -12.48
CA ILE A 109 -14.33 3.61 -13.44
C ILE A 109 -14.21 5.00 -14.07
N GLU A 110 -15.32 5.66 -14.42
CA GLU A 110 -15.30 7.01 -14.98
C GLU A 110 -14.83 8.07 -13.96
N VAL A 111 -15.25 7.93 -12.69
CA VAL A 111 -14.80 8.79 -11.60
C VAL A 111 -13.31 8.59 -11.33
N GLU A 112 -12.83 7.34 -11.30
CA GLU A 112 -11.41 7.02 -11.11
C GLU A 112 -10.55 7.57 -12.27
N ALA A 113 -11.02 7.44 -13.51
CA ALA A 113 -10.35 8.04 -14.67
C ALA A 113 -10.27 9.57 -14.57
N LYS A 114 -11.36 10.23 -14.16
CA LYS A 114 -11.37 11.70 -13.95
C LYS A 114 -10.40 12.12 -12.85
N LEU A 115 -10.36 11.37 -11.74
CA LEU A 115 -9.43 11.63 -10.63
C LEU A 115 -7.97 11.47 -11.06
N LYS A 116 -7.67 10.46 -11.90
CA LYS A 116 -6.32 10.26 -12.44
C LYS A 116 -5.86 11.43 -13.30
N VAL A 117 -6.73 11.92 -14.20
CA VAL A 117 -6.43 13.11 -15.02
C VAL A 117 -6.21 14.35 -14.15
N GLN A 118 -7.02 14.55 -13.11
CA GLN A 118 -6.83 15.67 -12.18
C GLN A 118 -5.50 15.57 -11.42
N LYS A 119 -5.11 14.37 -10.99
CA LYS A 119 -3.82 14.12 -10.34
C LYS A 119 -2.66 14.48 -11.26
N GLU A 120 -2.67 14.01 -12.51
CA GLU A 120 -1.63 14.32 -13.50
C GLU A 120 -1.52 15.84 -13.77
N GLN A 121 -2.66 16.55 -13.87
CA GLN A 121 -2.67 18.00 -14.02
C GLN A 121 -2.07 18.74 -12.81
N LEU A 122 -2.34 18.25 -11.60
CA LEU A 122 -1.77 18.83 -10.37
C LEU A 122 -0.27 18.58 -10.28
N GLU A 123 0.20 17.38 -10.61
CA GLU A 123 1.63 17.06 -10.67
C GLU A 123 2.35 17.94 -11.70
N GLN A 124 1.75 18.16 -12.87
CA GLN A 124 2.32 19.04 -13.88
C GLN A 124 2.38 20.51 -13.42
N ARG A 125 1.32 21.00 -12.75
CA ARG A 125 1.32 22.34 -12.12
C ARG A 125 2.41 22.46 -11.06
N GLN A 126 2.56 21.45 -10.20
CA GLN A 126 3.60 21.42 -9.18
C GLN A 126 5.00 21.50 -9.80
N MET A 127 5.28 20.70 -10.83
CA MET A 127 6.57 20.73 -11.54
C MET A 127 6.85 22.10 -12.17
N ASN A 128 5.84 22.77 -12.73
CA ASN A 128 6.00 24.11 -13.26
C ASN A 128 6.29 25.13 -12.14
N THR A 129 5.58 25.07 -11.02
CA THR A 129 5.84 25.96 -9.87
C THR A 129 7.24 25.76 -9.27
N LEU A 130 7.74 24.52 -9.22
CA LEU A 130 9.10 24.22 -8.77
C LEU A 130 10.15 24.84 -9.70
N LYS A 131 9.96 24.74 -11.03
CA LYS A 131 10.85 25.38 -12.01
C LYS A 131 10.87 26.90 -11.85
N ASP A 132 9.72 27.52 -11.63
CA ASP A 132 9.64 28.97 -11.46
C ASP A 132 10.26 29.42 -10.12
N LEU A 133 10.11 28.64 -9.05
CA LEU A 133 10.78 28.86 -7.78
C LEU A 133 12.30 28.76 -7.94
N GLN A 134 12.79 27.76 -8.66
CA GLN A 134 14.22 27.60 -8.95
C GLN A 134 14.77 28.81 -9.73
N LYS A 135 14.06 29.30 -10.74
CA LYS A 135 14.44 30.52 -11.47
C LYS A 135 14.46 31.75 -10.57
N ALA A 136 13.46 31.90 -9.69
CA ALA A 136 13.40 33.01 -8.73
C ALA A 136 14.57 32.94 -7.74
N GLN A 137 14.94 31.74 -7.30
CA GLN A 137 16.08 31.51 -6.43
C GLN A 137 17.41 31.88 -7.11
N SER A 138 17.63 31.43 -8.36
CA SER A 138 18.82 31.85 -9.13
C SER A 138 18.90 33.36 -9.32
N ARG A 139 17.76 34.03 -9.56
CA ARG A 139 17.72 35.50 -9.64
C ARG A 139 18.06 36.15 -8.30
N ARG A 140 17.51 35.63 -7.19
CA ARG A 140 17.82 36.11 -5.83
C ARG A 140 19.32 36.03 -5.57
N ASP A 141 19.93 34.89 -5.84
CA ASP A 141 21.34 34.65 -5.57
C ASP A 141 22.24 35.54 -6.43
N PHE A 142 21.87 35.77 -7.69
CA PHE A 142 22.54 36.75 -8.55
C PHE A 142 22.49 38.18 -8.00
N TYR A 143 21.30 38.66 -7.59
CA TYR A 143 21.17 40.00 -7.00
C TYR A 143 21.88 40.11 -5.66
N PHE A 144 21.87 39.04 -4.86
CA PHE A 144 22.59 38.98 -3.59
C PHE A 144 24.11 39.09 -3.81
N SER A 145 24.66 38.35 -4.78
CA SER A 145 26.06 38.46 -5.19
C SER A 145 26.42 39.88 -5.67
N LYS A 146 25.59 40.50 -6.52
CA LYS A 146 25.83 41.91 -6.91
C LYS A 146 25.78 42.86 -5.71
N TYR A 147 24.85 42.66 -4.79
CA TYR A 147 24.75 43.50 -3.60
C TYR A 147 25.98 43.37 -2.70
N THR A 148 26.50 42.16 -2.50
CA THR A 148 27.74 41.95 -1.72
C THR A 148 28.94 42.60 -2.41
N GLU A 149 29.05 42.53 -3.74
CA GLU A 149 30.06 43.27 -4.50
C GLU A 149 29.94 44.79 -4.31
N PHE A 150 28.73 45.34 -4.36
CA PHE A 150 28.52 46.77 -4.10
C PHE A 150 28.89 47.16 -2.67
N GLN A 151 28.54 46.34 -1.68
CA GLN A 151 28.92 46.57 -0.29
C GLN A 151 30.45 46.56 -0.11
N THR A 152 31.16 45.63 -0.74
CA THR A 152 32.64 45.62 -0.70
C THR A 152 33.27 46.83 -1.40
N LYS A 153 32.68 47.33 -2.50
CA LYS A 153 33.11 48.58 -3.14
C LYS A 153 32.91 49.79 -2.23
N ILE A 154 31.77 49.86 -1.53
CA ILE A 154 31.48 50.94 -0.58
C ILE A 154 32.46 50.88 0.60
N SER A 155 32.73 49.72 1.17
CA SER A 155 33.69 49.59 2.28
C SER A 155 35.10 50.00 1.87
N LYS A 156 35.58 49.56 0.69
CA LYS A 156 36.88 49.99 0.12
C LYS A 156 36.93 51.50 -0.11
N LYS A 157 35.84 52.11 -0.60
CA LYS A 157 35.79 53.58 -0.80
C LYS A 157 35.86 54.32 0.53
N ARG A 158 35.10 53.90 1.55
CA ARG A 158 35.16 54.48 2.90
C ARG A 158 36.54 54.36 3.53
N GLN A 159 37.21 53.22 3.33
CA GLN A 159 38.59 53.03 3.77
C GLN A 159 39.53 54.06 3.10
N LYS A 160 39.49 54.18 1.77
CA LYS A 160 40.29 55.18 1.04
C LYS A 160 40.00 56.62 1.49
N GLU A 161 38.73 56.96 1.76
CA GLU A 161 38.37 58.28 2.29
C GLU A 161 38.95 58.53 3.68
N SER A 162 39.02 57.50 4.54
CA SER A 162 39.68 57.60 5.85
C SER A 162 41.19 57.76 5.75
N GLU A 163 41.84 57.03 4.85
CA GLU A 163 43.28 57.15 4.56
C GLU A 163 43.60 58.55 4.00
N LEU A 164 42.78 59.07 3.10
CA LEU A 164 42.92 60.43 2.56
C LEU A 164 42.81 61.48 3.65
N LYS A 165 41.84 61.36 4.56
CA LYS A 165 41.69 62.26 5.72
C LYS A 165 42.93 62.25 6.61
N GLN A 166 43.49 61.06 6.87
CA GLN A 166 44.72 60.91 7.65
C GLN A 166 45.91 61.57 6.93
N ILE A 167 46.05 61.37 5.62
CA ILE A 167 47.11 62.02 4.82
C ILE A 167 46.96 63.54 4.84
N THR A 168 45.74 64.07 4.74
CA THR A 168 45.52 65.53 4.82
C THR A 168 45.91 66.09 6.18
N GLN A 169 45.59 65.40 7.27
CA GLN A 169 46.02 65.79 8.63
C GLN A 169 47.55 65.79 8.74
N LEU A 170 48.23 64.73 8.31
CA LEU A 170 49.69 64.65 8.32
C LEU A 170 50.35 65.75 7.48
N ARG A 171 49.71 66.18 6.37
CA ARG A 171 50.21 67.30 5.56
C ARG A 171 50.06 68.64 6.28
N GLU A 172 48.96 68.86 6.99
CA GLU A 172 48.75 70.05 7.81
C GLU A 172 49.73 70.11 8.98
N GLU A 173 49.91 69.00 9.70
CA GLU A 173 50.92 68.87 10.77
C GLU A 173 52.33 69.15 10.25
N ARG A 174 52.70 68.56 9.10
CA ARG A 174 53.98 68.81 8.45
C ARG A 174 54.16 70.30 8.09
N LYS A 175 53.09 70.97 7.61
CA LYS A 175 53.14 72.39 7.29
C LYS A 175 53.40 73.22 8.55
N ILE A 176 52.69 72.94 9.64
CA ILE A 176 52.89 73.62 10.93
C ILE A 176 54.34 73.45 11.41
N LEU A 177 54.88 72.23 11.37
CA LEU A 177 56.26 71.95 11.75
C LEU A 177 57.27 72.69 10.86
N LEU A 178 57.05 72.74 9.55
CA LEU A 178 57.91 73.48 8.63
C LEU A 178 57.88 74.99 8.90
N ASP A 179 56.70 75.55 9.17
CA ASP A 179 56.57 76.97 9.51
C ASP A 179 57.23 77.28 10.87
N GLU A 180 57.16 76.36 11.84
CA GLU A 180 57.87 76.48 13.12
C GLU A 180 59.40 76.42 12.93
N LEU A 181 59.89 75.50 12.09
CA LEU A 181 61.33 75.41 11.75
C LEU A 181 61.82 76.67 11.05
N LYS A 182 61.05 77.22 10.11
CA LYS A 182 61.39 78.50 9.47
C LYS A 182 61.51 79.62 10.49
N ARG A 183 60.54 79.75 11.42
CA ARG A 183 60.63 80.75 12.50
C ARG A 183 61.88 80.57 13.36
N LYS A 184 62.25 79.34 13.71
CA LYS A 184 63.48 79.06 14.47
C LYS A 184 64.73 79.48 13.68
N ILE A 185 64.78 79.16 12.40
CA ILE A 185 65.86 79.60 11.50
C ILE A 185 65.94 81.12 11.43
N ASP A 186 64.80 81.81 11.26
CA ASP A 186 64.77 83.27 11.19
C ASP A 186 65.27 83.92 12.49
N ILE A 187 64.89 83.36 13.65
CA ILE A 187 65.39 83.78 14.97
C ILE A 187 66.90 83.53 15.10
N GLU A 188 67.39 82.35 14.71
CA GLU A 188 68.81 82.01 14.75
C GLU A 188 69.63 82.87 13.79
N GLN A 189 69.12 83.15 12.59
CA GLN A 189 69.74 84.07 11.64
C GLN A 189 69.82 85.48 12.21
N GLY A 190 68.75 85.97 12.85
CA GLY A 190 68.74 87.24 13.57
C GLY A 190 69.82 87.33 14.65
N LYS A 191 69.93 86.28 15.49
CA LYS A 191 71.01 86.18 16.48
C LYS A 191 72.39 86.18 15.84
N LEU A 192 72.56 85.43 14.75
CA LEU A 192 73.83 85.37 14.04
C LEU A 192 74.21 86.72 13.42
N THR A 193 73.22 87.48 12.93
CA THR A 193 73.44 88.85 12.43
C THR A 193 73.80 89.80 13.57
N ASP A 194 73.16 89.68 14.73
CA ASP A 194 73.49 90.47 15.92
C ASP A 194 74.91 90.14 16.43
N ASP A 195 75.26 88.85 16.50
CA ASP A 195 76.60 88.38 16.87
C ASP A 195 77.68 88.84 15.87
N LEU A 196 77.37 88.83 14.56
CA LEU A 196 78.26 89.36 13.52
C LEU A 196 78.46 90.87 13.66
N ALA A 197 77.39 91.62 13.92
CA ALA A 197 77.46 93.06 14.15
C ALA A 197 78.28 93.38 15.42
N LEU A 198 78.12 92.58 16.48
CA LEU A 198 78.89 92.68 17.71
C LEU A 198 80.38 92.37 17.47
N LEU A 199 80.69 91.33 16.68
CA LEU A 199 82.06 91.03 16.26
C LEU A 199 82.68 92.13 15.39
N GLU A 200 81.89 92.75 14.50
CA GLU A 200 82.33 93.92 13.76
C GLU A 200 82.60 95.12 14.68
N GLN A 201 81.75 95.34 15.68
CA GLN A 201 81.94 96.38 16.68
C GLN A 201 83.22 96.14 17.51
N TYR A 202 83.43 94.92 18.03
CA TYR A 202 84.68 94.55 18.70
C TYR A 202 85.89 94.65 17.79
N ARG A 203 85.74 94.30 16.50
CA ARG A 203 86.81 94.47 15.51
C ARG A 203 87.15 95.95 15.32
N MET A 204 86.18 96.85 15.30
CA MET A 204 86.39 98.30 15.22
C MET A 204 87.10 98.83 16.48
N GLU A 205 86.71 98.31 17.65
CA GLU A 205 87.25 98.71 18.95
C GLU A 205 88.69 98.20 19.18
N ILE A 206 89.01 97.00 18.70
CA ILE A 206 90.35 96.39 18.82
C ILE A 206 91.34 96.96 17.79
N LEU A 207 90.93 97.25 16.55
CA LEU A 207 91.88 97.60 15.48
C LEU A 207 92.23 99.08 15.38
N GLY A 208 91.58 100.00 16.10
CA GLY A 208 91.95 101.42 16.16
C GLY A 208 92.19 102.10 14.80
N GLN A 209 91.69 101.51 13.71
CA GLN A 209 91.84 101.87 12.30
C GLN A 209 91.01 100.87 11.49
N THR A 210 90.11 101.32 10.62
CA THR A 210 89.37 100.36 9.78
C THR A 210 89.03 101.01 8.43
N LYS A 211 89.96 101.05 7.48
CA LYS A 211 90.24 99.99 6.50
C LYS A 211 88.99 99.18 6.10
N SER A 212 88.38 99.63 5.01
CA SER A 212 87.48 98.86 4.14
C SER A 212 88.19 97.60 3.61
N PRO A 213 87.69 96.38 3.88
CA PRO A 213 88.22 95.16 3.33
C PRO A 213 87.34 94.57 2.23
N ARG A 214 88.06 94.10 1.23
CA ARG A 214 87.68 93.25 0.09
C ARG A 214 87.06 91.90 0.50
N LYS A 215 86.24 91.37 -0.43
CA LYS A 215 85.93 89.95 -0.79
C LYS A 215 84.87 89.18 0.03
N LYS A 216 83.97 88.47 -0.69
CA LYS A 216 83.87 86.98 -0.87
C LYS A 216 82.51 86.62 -1.51
N SER A 217 82.48 85.85 -2.60
CA SER A 217 82.34 84.38 -2.66
C SER A 217 80.99 83.84 -2.18
N ARG A 218 80.14 83.41 -3.15
CA ARG A 218 79.48 82.09 -3.23
C ARG A 218 78.27 82.18 -4.17
N HIS A 219 78.39 81.61 -5.36
CA HIS A 219 77.23 81.22 -6.17
C HIS A 219 77.15 79.69 -6.08
N SER A 220 76.32 79.20 -5.17
CA SER A 220 75.96 77.79 -5.07
C SER A 220 74.95 77.48 -6.17
N GLN A 221 75.44 76.86 -7.25
CA GLN A 221 74.58 76.24 -8.24
C GLN A 221 73.93 74.99 -7.66
N SER A 222 72.62 74.95 -7.79
CA SER A 222 71.77 73.77 -7.64
C SER A 222 72.08 72.73 -8.70
N ILE A 223 72.21 71.45 -8.31
CA ILE A 223 71.63 70.31 -9.02
C ILE A 223 71.34 69.26 -7.93
N VAL A 224 70.05 69.04 -7.67
CA VAL A 224 69.56 67.88 -6.91
C VAL A 224 69.41 66.73 -7.89
N ASN A 225 70.04 65.61 -7.53
CA ASN A 225 69.97 64.34 -8.23
C ASN A 225 68.54 63.84 -8.41
N SER A 226 68.30 63.38 -9.64
CA SER A 226 67.51 62.22 -10.04
C SER A 226 67.19 61.22 -8.92
N TRP A 227 65.92 60.84 -8.75
CA TRP A 227 65.48 59.46 -8.47
C TRP A 227 64.00 59.33 -8.89
N LYS A 228 63.75 58.66 -10.03
CA LYS A 228 62.49 57.98 -10.31
C LYS A 228 62.58 56.59 -9.70
N PRO A 229 61.50 56.05 -9.13
CA PRO A 229 61.24 54.63 -9.19
C PRO A 229 60.02 54.36 -10.07
N ASN A 230 60.22 53.57 -11.11
CA ASN A 230 59.23 52.60 -11.54
C ASN A 230 59.11 51.54 -10.42
N PRO A 231 57.93 50.94 -10.23
CA PRO A 231 57.79 49.62 -10.84
C PRO A 231 56.41 49.35 -11.45
N GLU A 232 56.47 48.76 -12.63
CA GLU A 232 55.47 47.81 -13.11
C GLU A 232 55.49 46.58 -12.19
N THR A 233 54.32 46.08 -11.80
CA THR A 233 54.07 44.63 -11.83
C THR A 233 52.57 44.41 -11.80
N ASP A 234 52.09 44.02 -12.98
CA ASP A 234 50.75 43.61 -13.30
C ASP A 234 50.76 42.07 -13.43
N LYS A 235 49.61 41.46 -13.13
CA LYS A 235 49.18 40.09 -13.46
C LYS A 235 49.54 38.93 -12.50
N SER A 236 48.49 38.43 -11.84
CA SER A 236 48.20 36.99 -11.70
C SER A 236 46.68 36.76 -11.52
N GLU A 237 46.02 36.35 -12.60
CA GLU A 237 44.90 35.38 -12.62
C GLU A 237 45.56 33.98 -12.40
N ASP A 238 44.96 32.89 -11.89
CA ASP A 238 43.59 32.48 -11.65
C ASP A 238 43.60 31.27 -10.67
N GLU A 239 42.45 31.08 -10.01
CA GLU A 239 41.80 29.82 -9.59
C GLU A 239 42.61 28.62 -9.02
N ASN A 240 42.26 28.20 -7.78
CA ASN A 240 41.68 26.86 -7.60
C ASN A 240 40.87 26.76 -6.30
N ILE A 241 39.68 26.16 -6.42
CA ILE A 241 38.62 26.07 -5.42
C ILE A 241 38.79 24.76 -4.65
N GLU A 242 38.94 24.86 -3.33
CA GLU A 242 38.60 23.77 -2.41
C GLU A 242 37.08 23.70 -2.25
N SER A 243 36.49 22.53 -2.51
CA SER A 243 35.32 22.11 -1.75
C SER A 243 35.31 20.60 -1.55
N VAL A 244 35.11 20.27 -0.28
CA VAL A 244 35.02 18.96 0.36
C VAL A 244 33.55 18.60 0.51
N ASN A 245 33.25 17.30 0.46
CA ASN A 245 32.08 16.54 0.96
C ASN A 245 31.33 15.74 -0.12
N LEU A 246 30.81 14.54 0.12
CA LEU A 246 31.02 13.47 1.10
C LEU A 246 29.93 12.42 0.76
N TYR A 247 30.24 11.13 0.93
CA TYR A 247 29.31 9.99 1.01
C TYR A 247 28.35 9.74 -0.15
N ASN A 248 28.83 8.91 -1.08
CA ASN A 248 28.01 8.03 -1.90
C ASN A 248 27.84 6.71 -1.12
N ASP A 249 26.85 6.64 -0.23
CA ASP A 249 26.37 5.37 0.32
C ASP A 249 25.50 4.71 -0.76
N SER A 250 26.15 4.02 -1.70
CA SER A 250 25.51 2.92 -2.41
C SER A 250 25.36 1.79 -1.41
N ILE A 251 24.19 1.72 -0.79
CA ILE A 251 23.65 0.47 -0.26
C ILE A 251 23.43 -0.41 -1.49
N GLU A 252 24.46 -1.16 -1.87
CA GLU A 252 24.26 -2.43 -2.55
C GLU A 252 23.65 -3.35 -1.48
N GLU A 253 22.31 -3.35 -1.41
CA GLU A 253 21.59 -4.50 -0.88
C GLU A 253 21.95 -5.67 -1.79
N GLU A 254 22.88 -6.49 -1.32
CA GLU A 254 22.94 -7.92 -1.63
C GLU A 254 21.60 -8.54 -1.21
N SER A 255 20.56 -8.36 -2.02
CA SER A 255 19.53 -9.39 -2.11
C SER A 255 20.08 -10.43 -3.07
N GLU A 256 20.57 -11.52 -2.52
CA GLU A 256 20.66 -12.80 -3.21
C GLU A 256 19.30 -13.04 -3.88
N GLU A 257 19.16 -12.66 -5.15
CA GLU A 257 18.12 -13.20 -6.00
C GLU A 257 18.48 -14.67 -6.22
N GLU A 258 18.03 -15.53 -5.29
CA GLU A 258 17.56 -16.84 -5.70
C GLU A 258 16.68 -16.58 -6.94
N GLU A 259 16.96 -17.27 -8.05
CA GLU A 259 16.14 -17.29 -9.26
C GLU A 259 14.73 -17.79 -8.91
N ALA A 260 13.96 -16.94 -8.25
CA ALA A 260 12.60 -17.21 -7.88
C ALA A 260 11.81 -17.14 -9.18
N ASN A 261 11.43 -18.32 -9.65
CA ASN A 261 10.60 -18.58 -10.81
C ASN A 261 9.57 -17.45 -10.96
N PRO A 262 9.56 -16.70 -12.09
CA PRO A 262 8.67 -15.55 -12.28
C PRO A 262 7.20 -15.91 -12.08
N ASP A 263 6.81 -17.16 -12.36
CA ASP A 263 5.46 -17.67 -12.15
C ASP A 263 5.14 -17.82 -10.64
N ALA A 264 6.13 -18.17 -9.82
CA ALA A 264 5.98 -18.23 -8.37
C ALA A 264 5.84 -16.82 -7.77
N LYS A 265 6.62 -15.83 -8.24
CA LYS A 265 6.48 -14.41 -7.82
C LYS A 265 5.11 -13.85 -8.19
N ALA A 266 4.60 -14.16 -9.39
CA ALA A 266 3.28 -13.72 -9.84
C ALA A 266 2.14 -14.32 -9.00
N LEU A 267 2.22 -15.62 -8.67
CA LEU A 267 1.24 -16.28 -7.78
C LEU A 267 1.29 -15.74 -6.35
N GLU A 268 2.47 -15.41 -5.84
CA GLU A 268 2.64 -14.81 -4.51
C GLU A 268 1.99 -13.42 -4.44
N GLN A 269 2.15 -12.60 -5.48
CA GLN A 269 1.47 -11.31 -5.61
C GLN A 269 -0.05 -11.43 -5.75
N GLN A 270 -0.55 -12.45 -6.46
CA GLN A 270 -1.99 -12.71 -6.56
C GLN A 270 -2.60 -13.10 -5.21
N ILE A 271 -1.94 -13.96 -4.44
CA ILE A 271 -2.38 -14.33 -3.08
C ILE A 271 -2.44 -13.08 -2.18
N LEU A 272 -1.39 -12.26 -2.18
CA LEU A 272 -1.34 -11.02 -1.39
C LEU A 272 -2.43 -10.02 -1.82
N THR A 273 -2.73 -9.93 -3.11
CA THR A 273 -3.80 -9.07 -3.63
C THR A 273 -5.17 -9.58 -3.20
N LEU A 274 -5.41 -10.88 -3.23
CA LEU A 274 -6.68 -11.47 -2.78
C LEU A 274 -6.88 -11.27 -1.27
N LEU A 275 -5.84 -11.46 -0.46
CA LEU A 275 -5.90 -11.24 0.99
C LEU A 275 -6.07 -9.75 1.35
N SER A 276 -5.49 -8.83 0.58
CA SER A 276 -5.63 -7.39 0.83
C SER A 276 -7.03 -6.84 0.55
N THR A 277 -7.86 -7.56 -0.21
CA THR A 277 -9.28 -7.20 -0.40
C THR A 277 -10.14 -7.40 0.86
N GLY A 278 -9.65 -8.17 1.85
CA GLY A 278 -10.40 -8.50 3.07
C GLY A 278 -11.61 -9.43 2.85
N VAL A 279 -11.85 -9.90 1.63
CA VAL A 279 -12.91 -10.86 1.28
C VAL A 279 -12.45 -12.31 1.49
N TYR A 280 -11.16 -12.55 1.31
CA TYR A 280 -10.52 -13.86 1.43
C TYR A 280 -9.67 -13.93 2.70
N ASP A 281 -9.69 -15.07 3.37
CA ASP A 281 -8.80 -15.36 4.49
C ASP A 281 -7.80 -16.47 4.13
N GLU A 282 -6.81 -16.70 4.99
CA GLU A 282 -5.78 -17.73 4.80
C GLU A 282 -6.35 -19.16 4.81
N THR A 283 -7.60 -19.34 5.23
CA THR A 283 -8.28 -20.64 5.27
C THR A 283 -9.21 -20.87 4.08
N ASP A 284 -9.42 -19.86 3.24
CA ASP A 284 -10.29 -19.94 2.08
C ASP A 284 -9.78 -21.03 1.09
N PRO A 285 -10.65 -21.93 0.61
CA PRO A 285 -10.29 -22.97 -0.35
C PRO A 285 -9.49 -22.47 -1.56
N ILE A 286 -9.75 -21.25 -2.02
CA ILE A 286 -9.04 -20.64 -3.16
C ILE A 286 -7.60 -20.28 -2.76
N ILE A 287 -7.41 -19.63 -1.61
CA ILE A 287 -6.08 -19.27 -1.09
C ILE A 287 -5.26 -20.52 -0.80
N VAL A 288 -5.86 -21.54 -0.20
CA VAL A 288 -5.22 -22.84 0.07
C VAL A 288 -4.79 -23.52 -1.24
N SER A 289 -5.62 -23.46 -2.29
CA SER A 289 -5.28 -24.01 -3.61
C SER A 289 -4.10 -23.28 -4.25
N LEU A 290 -4.10 -21.95 -4.22
CA LEU A 290 -3.02 -21.13 -4.77
C LEU A 290 -1.70 -21.34 -4.00
N ARG A 291 -1.74 -21.44 -2.66
CA ARG A 291 -0.55 -21.77 -1.85
C ARG A 291 0.02 -23.14 -2.19
N LYS A 292 -0.82 -24.15 -2.46
CA LYS A 292 -0.35 -25.48 -2.91
C LYS A 292 0.32 -25.44 -4.28
N GLN A 293 -0.20 -24.62 -5.20
CA GLN A 293 0.41 -24.40 -6.51
C GLN A 293 1.75 -23.67 -6.40
N LEU A 294 1.84 -22.67 -5.52
CA LEU A 294 3.08 -21.94 -5.24
C LEU A 294 4.16 -22.87 -4.65
N VAL A 295 3.81 -23.75 -3.72
CA VAL A 295 4.75 -24.77 -3.19
C VAL A 295 5.19 -25.73 -4.29
N SER A 296 4.29 -26.10 -5.20
CA SER A 296 4.63 -26.99 -6.32
C SER A 296 5.60 -26.32 -7.31
N LEU A 297 5.42 -25.01 -7.57
CA LEU A 297 6.31 -24.25 -8.45
C LEU A 297 7.67 -23.96 -7.82
N LYS A 298 7.72 -23.65 -6.51
CA LYS A 298 9.00 -23.49 -5.77
C LYS A 298 9.80 -24.80 -5.69
N ASN A 299 9.12 -25.95 -5.65
CA ASN A 299 9.76 -27.26 -5.69
C ASN A 299 10.17 -27.72 -7.10
N GLN A 300 9.72 -27.05 -8.16
CA GLN A 300 10.13 -27.32 -9.54
C GLN A 300 11.33 -26.47 -9.98
N SER A 301 11.65 -25.40 -9.23
CA SER A 301 12.79 -24.51 -9.46
C SER A 301 14.04 -24.85 -8.64
N ASN A 302 13.99 -25.92 -7.83
CA ASN A 302 15.13 -26.53 -7.13
C ASN A 302 15.48 -27.88 -7.77
#